data_AF-A0A1G1TN40-F1
#
_entry.id   AF-A0A1G1TN40-F1
#
_cell.length_a   1.000
_cell.length_b   1.000
_cell.length_c   1.000
_cell.angle_alpha   90.00
_cell.angle_beta   90.00
_cell.angle_gamma   90.00
#
_symmetry.space_group_name_H-M   'P 1'
#
loop_
_entity.id
_entity.type
_entity.pdbx_description
1 polymer ?
#
loop_
_entity_poly.entity_id
_entity_poly.type
_entity_poly.pdbx_seq_one_letter_code
_entity_poly.pdbx_strand_id
1 'polypeptide(L)' 'MWLPIYGKSIEEKKSFQVVLYDNEVWVVQGTLPKRYELGGVAYIEINKKDGRILKITHGK' A
#
# COMPACT_ATOMS: atom_id res chain seq x y z
N MET A 1 16.79 2.06 -0.05
CA MET A 1 17.39 2.43 -1.35
C MET A 1 17.09 3.87 -1.75
N TRP A 2 15.84 4.35 -1.70
CA TRP A 2 15.44 5.65 -2.28
C TRP A 2 15.63 6.88 -1.36
N LEU A 3 15.62 6.68 -0.04
CA LEU A 3 15.72 7.74 0.97
C LEU A 3 17.00 8.60 0.86
N PRO A 4 18.21 8.03 0.62
CA PRO A 4 19.43 8.84 0.45
C PRO A 4 19.45 9.70 -0.82
N ILE A 5 18.65 9.36 -1.83
CA ILE A 5 18.66 10.00 -3.16
C ILE A 5 17.61 11.12 -3.23
N TYR A 6 16.42 10.88 -2.69
CA TYR A 6 15.26 11.78 -2.83
C TYR A 6 14.85 12.48 -1.51
N GLY A 7 15.54 12.16 -0.41
CA GLY A 7 15.21 12.67 0.92
C GLY A 7 13.79 12.29 1.36
N LYS A 8 13.26 13.01 2.35
CA LYS A 8 11.91 12.73 2.91
C LYS A 8 10.76 12.92 1.91
N SER A 9 10.97 13.66 0.82
CA SER A 9 9.95 13.87 -0.23
C SER A 9 9.47 12.56 -0.89
N ILE A 10 10.28 11.50 -0.82
CA ILE A 10 9.90 10.17 -1.34
C ILE A 10 8.76 9.53 -0.53
N GLU A 11 8.59 9.92 0.73
CA GLU A 11 7.52 9.42 1.59
C GLU A 11 6.15 9.92 1.11
N GLU A 12 6.10 11.12 0.53
CA GLU A 12 4.90 11.71 -0.07
C GLU A 12 4.54 11.12 -1.44
N LYS A 13 5.50 10.46 -2.09
CA LYS A 13 5.36 9.87 -3.43
C LYS A 13 5.07 8.36 -3.42
N LYS A 14 4.83 7.77 -2.24
CA LYS A 14 4.53 6.35 -2.14
C LYS A 14 3.15 6.08 -2.76
N SER A 15 3.15 5.47 -3.94
CA SER A 15 1.93 5.03 -4.65
C SER A 15 1.13 3.99 -3.86
N PHE A 16 1.73 3.39 -2.83
CA PHE A 16 1.14 2.38 -1.97
C PHE A 16 1.49 2.63 -0.50
N GLN A 17 0.51 2.43 0.38
CA GLN A 17 0.66 2.35 1.82
C GLN A 17 0.71 0.88 2.23
N VAL A 18 1.54 0.58 3.23
CA VAL A 18 1.73 -0.78 3.76
C VAL A 18 1.55 -0.72 5.27
N VAL A 19 0.67 -1.57 5.81
CA VAL A 19 0.51 -1.75 7.25
C VAL A 19 0.56 -3.24 7.60
N LEU A 20 1.10 -3.56 8.77
CA LEU A 20 1.05 -4.90 9.32
C LEU A 20 -0.13 -4.97 10.30
N TYR A 21 -1.20 -5.65 9.89
CA TYR A 21 -2.38 -5.86 10.71
C TYR A 21 -2.19 -7.09 11.61
N ASP A 22 -2.48 -6.91 12.89
CA ASP A 22 -2.43 -7.94 13.93
C ASP A 22 -1.10 -8.73 14.00
N ASN A 23 0.01 -8.12 13.56
CA ASN A 23 1.32 -8.77 13.42
C ASN A 23 1.37 -9.98 12.46
N GLU A 24 0.30 -10.26 11.72
CA GLU A 24 0.12 -11.47 10.89
C GLU A 24 -0.15 -11.19 9.41
N VAL A 25 -0.79 -10.08 9.07
CA VAL A 25 -1.21 -9.80 7.69
C VAL A 25 -0.62 -8.49 7.18
N TRP A 26 0.12 -8.56 6.09
CA TRP A 26 0.52 -7.38 5.35
C TRP A 26 -0.64 -6.89 4.49
N VAL A 27 -1.08 -5.67 4.76
CA VAL A 27 -2.08 -4.97 3.94
C VAL A 27 -1.34 -3.94 3.09
N VAL A 28 -1.45 -4.05 1.77
CA VAL A 28 -0.89 -3.10 0.81
C VAL A 28 -2.03 -2.46 0.04
N GLN A 29 -2.10 -1.13 0.07
CA GLN A 29 -3.18 -0.37 -0.54
C GLN A 29 -2.61 0.78 -1.37
N GLY A 30 -3.15 1.00 -2.57
CA GLY A 30 -2.82 2.16 -3.39
C GLY A 30 -3.33 3.47 -2.78
N THR A 31 -2.66 4.58 -3.08
CA THR A 31 -3.12 5.91 -2.65
C THR A 31 -3.93 6.59 -3.74
N LEU A 32 -5.11 7.12 -3.42
CA LEU A 32 -5.85 8.04 -4.28
C LEU A 32 -5.51 9.48 -3.85
N PRO A 33 -4.88 10.30 -4.70
CA PRO A 33 -4.61 11.69 -4.37
C PRO A 33 -5.92 12.43 -4.08
N LYS A 34 -5.94 13.28 -3.03
CA LYS A 34 -7.14 14.03 -2.58
C LYS A 34 -7.85 14.82 -3.69
N ARG A 35 -7.14 15.21 -4.75
CA ARG A 35 -7.71 15.90 -5.92
C ARG A 35 -8.63 15.03 -6.78
N TYR A 36 -8.64 13.71 -6.55
CA TYR A 36 -9.53 12.77 -7.20
C TYR A 36 -10.53 12.27 -6.16
N GLU A 37 -11.78 12.68 -6.31
CA GLU A 37 -12.89 12.26 -5.44
C GLU A 37 -13.52 10.93 -5.89
N LEU A 38 -13.24 10.52 -7.13
CA LEU A 38 -13.79 9.32 -7.76
C LEU A 38 -12.65 8.45 -8.28
N GLY A 39 -12.65 7.15 -7.94
CA GLY A 39 -11.68 6.19 -8.43
C GLY A 39 -11.33 5.12 -7.42
N GLY A 40 -10.90 3.98 -7.95
CA GLY A 40 -10.45 2.84 -7.18
C GLY A 40 -8.96 2.86 -6.87
N VAL A 41 -8.58 2.19 -5.79
CA VAL A 41 -7.18 1.85 -5.52
C VAL A 41 -7.02 0.34 -5.42
N ALA A 42 -5.86 -0.15 -5.85
CA ALA A 42 -5.49 -1.55 -5.64
C ALA A 42 -5.38 -1.83 -4.13
N TYR A 43 -5.80 -3.02 -3.72
CA TYR A 43 -5.74 -3.48 -2.33
C TYR A 43 -5.41 -4.97 -2.33
N ILE A 44 -4.41 -5.36 -1.52
CA ILE A 44 -3.99 -6.75 -1.36
C ILE A 44 -3.65 -7.05 0.10
N GLU A 45 -4.05 -8.24 0.54
CA GLU A 45 -3.69 -8.81 1.84
C GLU A 45 -2.80 -10.03 1.63
N ILE A 46 -1.70 -10.09 2.38
CA ILE A 46 -0.69 -11.15 2.27
C ILE A 46 -0.40 -11.68 3.67
N ASN A 47 -0.49 -12.99 3.86
CA ASN A 47 -0.08 -13.62 5.11
C ASN A 47 1.45 -13.44 5.29
N LYS A 48 1.87 -12.85 6.41
CA LYS A 48 3.28 -12.56 6.70
C LYS A 48 4.13 -13.82 6.85
N LYS A 49 3.55 -14.94 7.28
CA LYS A 49 4.26 -16.18 7.61
C LYS A 49 4.70 -16.94 6.36
N ASP A 50 3.80 -17.09 5.39
CA ASP A 50 4.04 -17.92 4.19
C ASP A 50 3.97 -17.16 2.87
N GLY A 51 3.65 -15.85 2.89
CA GLY A 51 3.54 -15.02 1.70
C GLY A 51 2.29 -15.29 0.86
N ARG A 52 1.35 -16.10 1.36
CA ARG A 52 0.12 -16.42 0.63
C ARG A 52 -0.74 -15.18 0.51
N ILE A 53 -1.25 -14.97 -0.70
CA ILE A 53 -2.25 -13.94 -0.97
C ILE A 53 -3.58 -14.38 -0.34
N LEU A 54 -4.08 -13.57 0.58
CA LEU A 54 -5.36 -13.80 1.26
C LEU A 54 -6.51 -13.13 0.50
N LYS A 55 -6.24 -11.95 -0.07
CA LYS A 55 -7.25 -11.14 -0.75
C LYS A 55 -6.61 -10.22 -1.78
N ILE A 56 -7.28 -10.06 -2.92
CA ILE A 56 -6.98 -9.02 -3.91
C ILE A 56 -8.30 -8.35 -4.28
N THR A 57 -8.33 -7.02 -4.21
CA THR A 57 -9.47 -6.22 -4.68
C THR A 57 -8.97 -4.94 -5.31
N HIS A 58 -9.77 -4.39 -6.22
CA HIS A 58 -9.61 -3.01 -6.69
C HIS A 58 -10.84 -2.24 -6.22
N GLY A 59 -10.63 -1.17 -5.46
CA GLY A 59 -11.71 -0.27 -5.04
C GLY A 59 -12.41 0.37 -6.23
N LYS A 60 -13.51 1.09 -5.99
CA LYS A 60 -14.16 1.96 -6.96
C LYS A 60 -14.36 3.33 -6.34
#